data_AF-A0A8B8BUZ8-F1
#
_entry.id   AF-A0A8B8BUZ8-F1
#
_cell.length_a   1.000
_cell.length_b   1.000
_cell.length_c   1.000
_cell.angle_alpha   90.00
_cell.angle_beta   90.00
_cell.angle_gamma   90.00
#
_symmetry.space_group_name_H-M   'P 1'
#
loop_
_entity.id
_entity.type
_entity.pdbx_description
1 polymer ?
#
loop_
_entity_poly.entity_id
_entity_poly.type
_entity_poly.pdbx_seq_one_letter_code
_entity_poly.pdbx_strand_id
1 'polypeptide(L)'
;MMNIIIASLFAVVLSQYHHHDIALLIDSTFKYLDVNPIDGLLEKSELARTFEDLDANNDGHLVFMEYIKYDQENQLQHDLFNHFDTNKDGLLQRTEYVDTNFSKMDHNGDGEVSRTDYDHYFTNVVQHLMHHGHNGR
;
A
#
# COMPACT_ATOMS: atom_id res chain seq x y z
N MET A 1 8.38 -6.67 18.26
CA MET A 1 6.97 -6.57 17.81
C MET A 1 6.96 -6.92 16.33
N MET A 2 5.89 -7.53 15.83
CA MET A 2 5.85 -8.00 14.44
C MET A 2 5.53 -6.82 13.52
N ASN A 3 6.56 -6.22 12.91
CA ASN A 3 6.43 -5.08 12.00
C ASN A 3 5.98 -5.57 10.61
N ILE A 4 4.70 -5.94 10.49
CA ILE A 4 4.16 -6.34 9.18
C ILE A 4 3.89 -5.08 8.36
N ILE A 5 4.51 -4.95 7.19
CA ILE A 5 4.31 -3.82 6.27
C ILE A 5 3.10 -4.09 5.38
N ILE A 6 2.48 -3.02 4.90
CA ILE A 6 1.38 -3.04 3.94
C ILE A 6 1.69 -3.97 2.76
N ALA A 7 2.86 -3.83 2.13
CA ALA A 7 3.30 -4.67 1.01
C ALA A 7 3.31 -6.17 1.35
N SER A 8 3.80 -6.53 2.53
CA SER A 8 3.84 -7.91 3.04
C SER A 8 2.46 -8.45 3.36
N LEU A 9 1.58 -7.64 3.96
CA LEU A 9 0.18 -8.01 4.18
C LEU A 9 -0.48 -8.33 2.84
N PHE A 10 -0.37 -7.43 1.86
CA PHE A 10 -0.92 -7.62 0.52
C PHE A 10 -0.37 -8.89 -0.13
N ALA A 11 0.93 -9.11 -0.06
CA ALA A 11 1.56 -10.26 -0.69
C ALA A 11 1.16 -11.61 -0.09
N VAL A 12 1.12 -11.73 1.24
CA VAL A 12 0.77 -12.98 1.92
C VAL A 12 -0.64 -13.41 1.53
N VAL A 13 -1.60 -12.49 1.61
CA VAL A 13 -3.01 -12.81 1.36
C VAL A 13 -3.29 -13.03 -0.13
N LEU A 14 -2.66 -12.24 -1.02
CA LEU A 14 -2.80 -12.44 -2.47
C LEU A 14 -2.12 -13.72 -2.96
N SER A 15 -1.14 -14.28 -2.24
CA SER A 15 -0.56 -15.58 -2.64
C SER A 15 -1.45 -16.80 -2.34
N GLN A 16 -2.43 -16.66 -1.44
CA GLN A 16 -3.21 -17.80 -0.89
C GLN A 16 -4.68 -17.88 -1.39
N TYR A 17 -5.04 -17.15 -2.44
CA TYR A 17 -6.40 -16.88 -2.96
C TYR A 17 -7.58 -17.75 -2.51
N HIS A 18 -8.49 -17.13 -1.75
CA HIS A 18 -9.95 -17.21 -1.93
C HIS A 18 -10.54 -15.79 -1.74
N HIS A 19 -11.53 -15.37 -2.53
CA HIS A 19 -12.10 -14.02 -2.54
C HIS A 19 -12.54 -13.46 -1.17
N HIS A 20 -12.71 -14.30 -0.15
CA HIS A 20 -13.06 -13.88 1.21
C HIS A 20 -11.91 -13.21 1.97
N ASP A 21 -10.65 -13.43 1.60
CA ASP A 21 -9.50 -12.95 2.38
C ASP A 21 -9.07 -11.52 2.00
N ILE A 22 -9.49 -11.00 0.83
CA ILE A 22 -9.16 -9.65 0.37
C ILE A 22 -9.71 -8.59 1.35
N ALA A 23 -10.91 -8.80 1.88
CA ALA A 23 -11.48 -7.90 2.87
C ALA A 23 -10.68 -7.89 4.19
N LEU A 24 -10.16 -9.05 4.62
CA LEU A 24 -9.31 -9.16 5.81
C LEU A 24 -7.96 -8.48 5.62
N LEU A 25 -7.41 -8.58 4.42
CA LEU A 25 -6.20 -7.88 4.02
C LEU A 25 -6.38 -6.36 4.07
N ILE A 26 -7.42 -5.86 3.41
CA ILE A 26 -7.73 -4.43 3.38
C ILE A 26 -7.99 -3.93 4.81
N ASP A 27 -8.73 -4.68 5.63
CA ASP A 27 -8.95 -4.37 7.04
C ASP A 27 -7.64 -4.28 7.84
N SER A 28 -6.75 -5.26 7.67
CA SER A 28 -5.48 -5.32 8.40
C SER A 28 -4.54 -4.19 8.02
N THR A 29 -4.51 -3.82 6.73
CA THR A 29 -3.67 -2.74 6.22
C THR A 29 -4.21 -1.36 6.62
N PHE A 30 -5.53 -1.18 6.64
CA PHE A 30 -6.16 0.03 7.17
C PHE A 30 -5.79 0.26 8.64
N LYS A 31 -5.97 -0.76 9.49
CA LYS A 31 -5.64 -0.70 10.93
C LYS A 31 -4.15 -0.51 11.21
N TYR A 32 -3.29 -0.90 10.27
CA TYR A 32 -1.86 -0.68 10.38
C TYR A 32 -1.49 0.78 10.08
N LEU A 33 -2.25 1.46 9.24
CA LEU A 33 -2.06 2.87 8.90
C LEU A 33 -2.71 3.80 9.94
N ASP A 34 -3.92 3.46 10.42
CA ASP A 34 -4.73 4.21 11.39
C ASP A 34 -4.15 3.99 12.80
N VAL A 35 -3.10 4.74 13.14
CA VAL A 35 -2.30 4.52 14.37
C VAL A 35 -2.17 5.76 15.23
N ASN A 36 -2.34 6.98 14.66
CA ASN A 36 -2.24 8.20 15.45
C ASN A 36 -2.86 9.42 14.74
N PRO A 37 -4.09 9.83 15.13
CA PRO A 37 -4.98 9.14 16.08
C PRO A 37 -5.47 7.78 15.54
N ILE A 38 -5.97 6.90 16.42
CA ILE A 38 -6.73 5.71 15.99
C ILE A 38 -8.20 6.11 16.02
N ASP A 39 -8.71 6.65 14.92
CA ASP A 39 -10.07 7.19 14.86
C ASP A 39 -10.91 6.67 13.70
N GLY A 40 -10.36 5.78 12.87
CA GLY A 40 -11.04 5.19 11.74
C GLY A 40 -11.04 6.07 10.49
N LEU A 41 -10.18 7.09 10.46
CA LEU A 41 -9.92 7.95 9.31
C LEU A 41 -8.42 7.94 9.04
N LEU A 42 -8.03 7.79 7.78
CA LEU A 42 -6.63 7.90 7.41
C LEU A 42 -6.31 9.32 6.98
N GLU A 43 -5.30 9.90 7.62
CA GLU A 43 -4.76 11.18 7.22
C GLU A 43 -3.51 11.02 6.35
N LYS A 44 -3.23 12.05 5.54
CA LYS A 44 -1.97 12.15 4.81
C LYS A 44 -0.74 12.04 5.74
N SER A 45 -0.88 12.50 6.97
CA SER A 45 0.17 12.47 8.00
C SER A 45 0.58 11.04 8.37
N GLU A 46 -0.36 10.09 8.36
CA GLU A 46 -0.13 8.69 8.71
C GLU A 46 0.56 7.91 7.58
N LEU A 47 0.17 8.18 6.34
CA LEU A 47 0.89 7.66 5.17
C LEU A 47 2.32 8.22 5.12
N ALA A 48 2.50 9.51 5.40
CA ALA A 48 3.81 10.14 5.47
C ALA A 48 4.70 9.51 6.54
N ARG A 49 4.15 9.21 7.72
CA ARG A 49 4.88 8.52 8.79
C ARG A 49 5.31 7.12 8.36
N THR A 50 4.43 6.40 7.67
CA THR A 50 4.76 5.07 7.15
C THR A 50 5.88 5.13 6.12
N PHE A 51 5.89 6.15 5.25
CA PHE A 51 6.99 6.39 4.32
C PHE A 51 8.31 6.63 5.07
N GLU A 52 8.31 7.52 6.05
CA GLU A 52 9.49 7.84 6.88
C GLU A 52 10.00 6.62 7.66
N ASP A 53 9.11 5.71 8.05
CA ASP A 53 9.45 4.43 8.71
C ASP A 53 10.06 3.37 7.76
N LEU A 54 9.88 3.53 6.44
CA LEU A 54 10.43 2.66 5.41
C LEU A 54 11.72 3.23 4.79
N ASP A 55 11.82 4.56 4.68
CA ASP A 55 12.97 5.31 4.14
C ASP A 55 14.15 5.24 5.14
N ALA A 56 14.78 4.07 5.19
CA ALA A 56 15.78 3.73 6.19
C ALA A 56 17.05 4.59 6.04
N ASN A 57 17.38 4.99 4.81
CA ASN A 57 18.53 5.83 4.52
C ASN A 57 18.22 7.35 4.54
N ASN A 58 16.95 7.73 4.65
CA ASN A 58 16.42 9.10 4.65
C ASN A 58 16.80 9.89 3.40
N ASP A 59 16.80 9.25 2.23
CA ASP A 59 17.11 9.88 0.95
C ASP A 59 15.87 10.45 0.23
N GLY A 60 14.68 10.23 0.77
CA GLY A 60 13.41 10.70 0.21
C GLY A 60 12.80 9.76 -0.83
N HIS A 61 13.33 8.55 -0.99
CA HIS A 61 12.85 7.53 -1.92
C HIS A 61 12.83 6.17 -1.22
N LEU A 62 11.93 5.29 -1.65
CA LEU A 62 11.97 3.88 -1.24
C LEU A 62 12.45 3.04 -2.40
N VAL A 63 13.59 2.37 -2.23
CA VAL A 63 13.93 1.24 -3.10
C VAL A 63 13.02 0.05 -2.77
N PHE A 64 12.91 -0.91 -3.68
CA PHE A 64 12.09 -2.12 -3.46
C PHE A 64 12.38 -2.83 -2.13
N MET A 65 13.67 -2.93 -1.76
CA MET A 65 14.10 -3.53 -0.49
C MET A 65 13.61 -2.78 0.76
N GLU A 66 13.56 -1.45 0.70
CA GLU A 66 13.02 -0.60 1.77
C GLU A 66 11.50 -0.73 1.85
N TYR A 67 10.84 -0.75 0.69
CA TYR A 67 9.40 -0.94 0.57
C TYR A 67 8.91 -2.25 1.20
N ILE A 68 9.62 -3.37 0.97
CA ILE A 68 9.31 -4.65 1.63
C ILE A 68 9.97 -4.79 3.01
N LYS A 69 10.75 -3.79 3.44
CA LYS A 69 11.51 -3.75 4.71
C LYS A 69 12.30 -5.05 4.96
N TYR A 70 12.97 -5.57 3.94
CA TYR A 70 13.74 -6.83 3.99
C TYR A 70 12.93 -8.11 4.29
N ASP A 71 11.62 -8.10 4.05
CA ASP A 71 10.81 -9.32 4.05
C ASP A 71 11.12 -10.22 2.82
N GLN A 72 10.51 -11.41 2.76
CA GLN A 72 10.68 -12.31 1.62
C GLN A 72 10.08 -11.70 0.34
N GLU A 73 10.95 -11.48 -0.64
CA GLU A 73 10.56 -11.01 -1.98
C GLU A 73 9.56 -11.98 -2.62
N ASN A 74 8.51 -11.41 -3.21
CA ASN A 74 7.59 -12.16 -4.06
C ASN A 74 7.06 -11.30 -5.19
N GLN A 75 6.56 -11.96 -6.24
CA GLN A 75 6.08 -11.30 -7.46
C GLN A 75 4.97 -10.27 -7.18
N LEU A 76 4.12 -10.52 -6.19
CA LEU A 76 3.00 -9.63 -5.86
C LEU A 76 3.47 -8.33 -5.23
N GLN A 77 4.53 -8.35 -4.40
CA GLN A 77 5.17 -7.14 -3.91
C GLN A 77 5.75 -6.33 -5.07
N HIS A 78 6.40 -6.99 -6.03
CA HIS A 78 6.91 -6.33 -7.22
C HIS A 78 5.79 -5.69 -8.05
N ASP A 79 4.69 -6.41 -8.27
CA ASP A 79 3.56 -5.90 -9.04
C ASP A 79 2.92 -4.69 -8.34
N LEU A 80 2.82 -4.72 -7.01
CA LEU A 80 2.31 -3.61 -6.22
C LEU A 80 3.27 -2.41 -6.21
N PHE A 81 4.58 -2.66 -6.07
CA PHE A 81 5.61 -1.63 -6.17
C PHE A 81 5.53 -0.93 -7.54
N ASN A 82 5.51 -1.71 -8.63
CA ASN A 82 5.42 -1.22 -10.00
C ASN A 82 4.09 -0.50 -10.30
N HIS A 83 3.02 -0.82 -9.57
CA HIS A 83 1.74 -0.12 -9.68
C HIS A 83 1.82 1.32 -9.14
N PHE A 84 2.58 1.50 -8.05
CA PHE A 84 2.77 2.80 -7.42
C PHE A 84 3.93 3.61 -8.03
N ASP A 85 4.94 2.95 -8.60
CA ASP A 85 6.05 3.56 -9.33
C ASP A 85 5.55 4.05 -10.70
N THR A 86 4.98 5.26 -10.70
CA THR A 86 4.29 5.80 -11.86
C THR A 86 5.25 6.30 -12.93
N ASN A 87 6.41 6.82 -12.52
CA ASN A 87 7.44 7.30 -13.44
C ASN A 87 8.38 6.17 -13.91
N LYS A 88 8.31 4.98 -13.30
CA LYS A 88 9.05 3.76 -13.65
C LYS A 88 10.55 3.92 -13.53
N ASP A 89 10.99 4.69 -12.55
CA ASP A 89 12.42 4.87 -12.26
C ASP A 89 12.97 3.82 -11.29
N GLY A 90 12.11 2.92 -10.79
CA GLY A 90 12.47 1.87 -9.85
C GLY A 90 12.53 2.34 -8.40
N LEU A 91 12.03 3.54 -8.11
CA LEU A 91 11.99 4.16 -6.79
C LEU A 91 10.56 4.63 -6.51
N LEU A 92 10.10 4.50 -5.26
CA LEU A 92 8.87 5.16 -4.83
C LEU A 92 9.21 6.47 -4.14
N GLN A 93 8.90 7.58 -4.78
CA GLN A 93 9.02 8.90 -4.15
C GLN A 93 7.89 9.13 -3.14
N ARG A 94 8.10 10.05 -2.20
CA ARG A 94 7.04 10.52 -1.29
C ARG A 94 5.78 10.94 -2.04
N THR A 95 5.91 11.58 -3.20
CA THR A 95 4.75 11.98 -4.00
C THR A 95 3.99 10.80 -4.61
N GLU A 96 4.65 9.69 -4.90
CA GLU A 96 4.02 8.49 -5.46
C GLU A 96 3.39 7.64 -4.35
N TYR A 97 4.10 7.47 -3.24
CA TYR A 97 3.64 6.67 -2.09
C TYR A 97 2.57 7.39 -1.25
N VAL A 98 2.74 8.69 -1.01
CA VAL A 98 1.87 9.49 -0.12
C VAL A 98 0.89 10.34 -0.92
N ASP A 99 1.38 11.35 -1.65
CA ASP A 99 0.51 12.41 -2.20
C ASP A 99 -0.49 11.88 -3.22
N THR A 100 0.02 11.15 -4.22
CA THR A 100 -0.78 10.61 -5.33
C THR A 100 -1.71 9.51 -4.84
N ASN A 101 -1.22 8.64 -3.95
CA ASN A 101 -2.02 7.55 -3.41
C ASN A 101 -3.15 8.08 -2.51
N PHE A 102 -2.84 9.03 -1.63
CA PHE A 102 -3.83 9.71 -0.79
C PHE A 102 -4.91 10.38 -1.64
N SER A 103 -4.52 11.18 -2.64
CA SER A 103 -5.47 11.87 -3.51
C SER A 103 -6.35 10.92 -4.34
N LYS A 104 -5.90 9.70 -4.61
CA LYS A 104 -6.73 8.68 -5.28
C LYS A 104 -7.74 8.03 -4.34
N MET A 105 -7.42 7.96 -3.05
CA MET A 105 -8.31 7.42 -2.02
C MET A 105 -9.33 8.47 -1.55
N ASP A 106 -8.88 9.69 -1.24
CA ASP A 106 -9.70 10.82 -0.78
C ASP A 106 -10.56 11.35 -1.94
N HIS A 107 -11.65 10.64 -2.24
CA HIS A 107 -12.49 10.90 -3.40
C HIS A 107 -13.37 12.14 -3.24
N ASN A 108 -13.77 12.45 -2.00
CA ASN A 108 -14.59 13.60 -1.66
C ASN A 108 -13.76 14.87 -1.37
N GLY A 109 -12.44 14.74 -1.19
CA GLY A 109 -11.51 15.86 -1.07
C GLY A 109 -11.63 16.59 0.26
N ASP A 110 -12.04 15.91 1.32
CA ASP A 110 -12.16 16.51 2.65
C ASP A 110 -10.86 16.43 3.46
N GLY A 111 -9.83 15.77 2.91
CA GLY A 111 -8.52 15.61 3.55
C GLY A 111 -8.46 14.41 4.49
N GLU A 112 -9.48 13.55 4.48
CA GLU A 112 -9.56 12.32 5.28
C GLU A 112 -9.94 11.14 4.36
N VAL A 113 -9.32 9.98 4.56
CA VAL A 113 -9.71 8.76 3.84
C VAL A 113 -10.53 7.90 4.78
N SER A 114 -11.83 7.82 4.52
CA SER A 114 -12.71 6.97 5.30
C SER A 114 -12.44 5.49 5.02
N ARG A 115 -12.96 4.62 5.90
CA ARG A 115 -12.92 3.18 5.65
C ARG A 115 -13.54 2.77 4.32
N THR A 116 -14.62 3.45 3.91
CA THR A 116 -15.30 3.12 2.64
C THR A 116 -14.43 3.49 1.44
N ASP A 117 -13.75 4.62 1.50
CA ASP A 117 -12.85 5.09 0.45
C ASP A 117 -11.66 4.15 0.28
N TYR A 118 -11.04 3.78 1.39
CA TYR A 118 -9.94 2.83 1.42
C TYR A 118 -10.34 1.46 0.87
N ASP A 119 -11.48 0.91 1.33
CA ASP A 119 -11.99 -0.38 0.89
C ASP A 119 -12.25 -0.40 -0.62
N HIS A 120 -12.91 0.63 -1.15
CA HIS A 120 -13.23 0.72 -2.56
C HIS A 120 -11.95 0.86 -3.41
N TYR A 121 -11.02 1.71 -3.01
CA TYR A 121 -9.76 1.92 -3.72
C TYR A 121 -8.90 0.64 -3.78
N PHE A 122 -8.59 0.05 -2.62
CA PHE A 122 -7.72 -1.12 -2.57
C PHE A 122 -8.37 -2.39 -3.10
N THR A 123 -9.70 -2.52 -3.01
CA THR A 123 -10.41 -3.61 -3.71
C THR A 123 -10.16 -3.51 -5.22
N ASN A 124 -10.27 -2.31 -5.81
CA ASN A 124 -10.03 -2.11 -7.23
C ASN A 124 -8.57 -2.35 -7.62
N VAL A 125 -7.61 -1.88 -6.82
CA VAL A 125 -6.16 -2.12 -7.05
C VAL A 125 -5.87 -3.63 -7.02
N VAL A 126 -6.31 -4.31 -5.97
CA VAL A 126 -6.11 -5.76 -5.81
C VAL A 126 -6.76 -6.54 -6.97
N GLN A 127 -8.03 -6.25 -7.29
CA GLN A 127 -8.71 -6.90 -8.41
C GLN A 127 -7.96 -6.65 -9.72
N HIS A 128 -7.50 -5.42 -9.97
CA HIS A 128 -6.73 -5.11 -11.17
C HIS A 128 -5.44 -5.95 -11.26
N LEU A 129 -4.66 -6.02 -10.18
CA LEU A 129 -3.42 -6.81 -10.13
C LEU A 129 -3.69 -8.32 -10.29
N MET A 130 -4.76 -8.82 -9.66
CA MET A 130 -5.22 -10.21 -9.80
C MET A 130 -5.59 -10.60 -11.23
N HIS A 131 -6.35 -9.75 -11.92
CA HIS A 131 -6.84 -10.04 -13.27
C HIS A 131 -5.76 -9.80 -14.34
N HIS A 132 -4.82 -8.87 -14.10
CA HIS A 132 -3.71 -8.61 -15.02
C HIS A 132 -2.50 -9.53 -14.85
N GLY A 133 -2.38 -10.25 -13.73
CA GLY A 133 -1.32 -11.24 -13.48
C GLY A 133 -1.30 -12.45 -14.43
N HIS A 134 -2.28 -12.62 -15.32
CA HIS A 134 -2.31 -13.67 -16.34
C HIS A 134 -1.87 -13.22 -17.76
N ASN A 135 -1.50 -11.95 -17.97
CA ASN A 135 -1.09 -11.46 -19.30
C ASN A 135 0.33 -10.87 -19.28
N GLY A 136 1.32 -11.71 -19.02
CA GLY A 136 2.74 -11.44 -19.28
C GLY A 136 3.42 -12.72 -19.79
N ARG A 137 3.96 -12.65 -21.00
CA ARG A 137 4.48 -13.77 -21.81
C ARG A 137 5.80 -14.32 -21.28
#